data_AF-A0A6L3V3C3-F1
#
_entry.id   AF-A0A6L3V3C3-F1
#
_cell.length_a   1.000
_cell.length_b   1.000
_cell.length_c   1.000
_cell.angle_alpha   90.00
_cell.angle_beta   90.00
_cell.angle_gamma   90.00
#
_symmetry.space_group_name_H-M   'P 1'
#
loop_
_entity.id
_entity.type
_entity.pdbx_description
1 polymer ?
#
loop_
_entity_poly.entity_id
_entity_poly.type
_entity_poly.pdbx_seq_one_letter_code
_entity_poly.pdbx_strand_id
1 'polypeptide(L)'
;MSAPGYRNRSLTADPADQVIANEGGESSPQAMNRIVEVVEEAFSRNNNNTVIVTHGNLMSLLLMFFNKDFRFDDWKNLSIPDVFLLINECNKVTFQRVWKKRY
;
A
#
# COMPACT_ATOMS: atom_id res chain seq x y z
N MET A 1 17.44 -9.37 35.19
CA MET A 1 16.21 -8.83 34.58
C MET A 1 16.57 -8.36 33.19
N SER A 2 16.20 -9.12 32.16
CA SER A 2 16.59 -8.86 30.77
C SER A 2 15.32 -8.68 29.93
N ALA A 3 15.31 -7.63 29.11
CA ALA A 3 14.17 -7.17 28.31
C ALA A 3 13.54 -8.27 27.43
N PRO A 4 12.22 -8.27 27.22
CA PRO A 4 11.56 -9.23 26.35
C PRO A 4 11.95 -8.95 24.89
N GLY A 5 12.40 -10.00 24.22
CA GLY A 5 13.03 -9.96 22.91
C GLY A 5 12.09 -9.56 21.78
N TYR A 6 12.55 -8.58 20.99
CA TYR A 6 12.06 -8.34 19.64
C TYR A 6 12.51 -9.51 18.75
N ARG A 7 11.66 -10.54 18.67
CA ARG A 7 11.89 -11.72 17.83
C ARG A 7 11.38 -11.40 16.42
N ASN A 8 12.28 -11.50 15.45
CA ASN A 8 12.07 -11.47 14.00
C ASN A 8 10.66 -11.94 13.58
N ARG A 9 9.79 -11.01 13.15
CA ARG A 9 8.51 -11.36 12.52
C ARG A 9 8.76 -11.53 11.02
N SER A 10 8.92 -12.78 10.60
CA SER A 10 8.83 -13.15 9.20
C SER A 10 7.45 -12.72 8.69
N LEU A 11 7.41 -11.89 7.65
CA LEU A 11 6.19 -11.53 6.93
C LEU A 11 5.74 -12.75 6.13
N THR A 12 5.16 -13.73 6.80
CA THR A 12 4.41 -14.80 6.15
C THR A 12 3.10 -14.19 5.67
N ALA A 13 2.76 -14.39 4.40
CA ALA A 13 1.50 -13.94 3.83
C ALA A 13 0.32 -14.79 4.34
N ASP A 14 0.15 -14.90 5.66
CA ASP A 14 -1.02 -15.50 6.28
C ASP A 14 -2.17 -14.48 6.21
N PRO A 15 -3.33 -14.82 5.63
CA PRO A 15 -4.52 -13.98 5.70
C PRO A 15 -4.89 -13.52 7.13
N ALA A 16 -4.50 -14.29 8.16
CA ALA A 16 -4.69 -13.93 9.57
C ALA A 16 -3.81 -12.76 10.03
N ASP A 17 -2.66 -12.51 9.40
CA ASP A 17 -1.79 -11.37 9.74
C ASP A 17 -2.44 -10.01 9.37
N GLN A 18 -3.47 -10.01 8.52
CA GLN A 18 -4.23 -8.80 8.19
C GLN A 18 -5.14 -8.32 9.32
N VAL A 19 -5.40 -9.17 10.34
CA VAL A 19 -6.40 -8.92 11.38
C VAL A 19 -5.78 -8.41 12.69
N ILE A 20 -4.45 -8.42 12.82
CA ILE A 20 -3.79 -7.98 14.05
C ILE A 20 -3.64 -6.45 14.04
N ALA A 21 -4.69 -5.74 14.43
CA ALA A 21 -4.52 -4.42 15.03
C ALA A 21 -3.88 -4.62 16.41
N ASN A 22 -2.70 -4.03 16.64
CA ASN A 22 -2.21 -3.89 18.01
C ASN A 22 -3.28 -3.13 18.83
N GLU A 23 -3.34 -3.32 20.16
CA GLU A 23 -4.31 -2.58 20.98
C GLU A 23 -4.20 -1.06 20.72
N GLY A 24 -5.29 -0.46 20.20
CA GLY A 24 -5.34 0.96 19.81
C GLY A 24 -4.73 1.31 18.44
N GLY A 25 -4.23 0.34 17.68
CA GLY A 25 -3.68 0.53 16.32
C GLY A 25 -4.71 0.37 15.21
N GLU A 26 -4.36 0.82 14.00
CA GLU A 26 -5.15 0.62 12.78
C GLU A 26 -4.84 -0.76 12.17
N SER A 27 -5.86 -1.53 11.82
CA SER A 27 -5.71 -2.79 11.08
C SER A 27 -5.41 -2.56 9.60
N SER A 28 -4.85 -3.56 8.91
CA SER A 28 -4.55 -3.45 7.48
C SER A 28 -5.79 -3.17 6.62
N PRO A 29 -6.96 -3.80 6.84
CA PRO A 29 -8.18 -3.46 6.13
C PRO A 29 -8.66 -2.02 6.37
N GLN A 30 -8.56 -1.52 7.62
CA GLN A 30 -8.92 -0.12 7.92
C GLN A 30 -8.00 0.86 7.17
N ALA A 31 -6.69 0.64 7.22
CA ALA A 31 -5.71 1.45 6.51
C ALA A 31 -5.92 1.38 4.98
N MET A 32 -6.22 0.20 4.45
CA MET A 32 -6.52 -0.01 3.03
C MET A 32 -7.77 0.77 2.60
N ASN A 33 -8.87 0.64 3.32
CA ASN A 33 -10.11 1.37 3.01
C ASN A 33 -9.85 2.89 3.02
N ARG A 34 -9.12 3.38 4.03
CA ARG A 34 -8.77 4.80 4.14
C ARG A 34 -7.97 5.32 2.95
N ILE A 35 -6.99 4.57 2.43
CA ILE A 35 -6.22 5.02 1.26
C ILE A 35 -7.01 4.90 -0.04
N VAL A 36 -7.89 3.91 -0.16
CA VAL A 36 -8.79 3.76 -1.32
C VAL A 36 -9.75 4.95 -1.39
N GLU A 37 -10.37 5.34 -0.26
CA GLU A 37 -11.25 6.50 -0.19
C GLU A 37 -10.54 7.79 -0.66
N VAL A 38 -9.30 8.01 -0.24
CA VAL A 38 -8.49 9.17 -0.67
C VAL A 38 -8.24 9.15 -2.18
N VAL A 39 -7.99 7.98 -2.77
CA VAL A 39 -7.76 7.82 -4.21
C VAL A 39 -9.04 8.02 -5.01
N GLU A 40 -10.17 7.48 -4.54
CA GLU A 40 -11.48 7.69 -5.16
C GLU A 40 -11.90 9.16 -5.09
N GLU A 41 -11.66 9.83 -3.97
CA GLU A 41 -11.86 11.27 -3.84
C GLU A 41 -10.97 12.05 -4.82
N ALA A 42 -9.70 11.65 -4.97
CA ALA A 42 -8.79 12.26 -5.93
C ALA A 42 -9.28 12.12 -7.37
N PHE A 43 -9.93 11.00 -7.72
CA PHE A 43 -10.54 10.78 -9.04
C PHE A 43 -11.85 11.54 -9.25
N SER A 44 -12.62 11.80 -8.19
CA SER A 44 -13.90 12.53 -8.31
C SER A 44 -13.73 14.05 -8.43
N ARG A 45 -12.57 14.58 -8.04
CA ARG A 45 -12.22 16.00 -8.18
C ARG A 45 -11.93 16.34 -9.65
N ASN A 46 -12.36 17.52 -10.10
CA ASN A 46 -12.10 18.04 -11.45
C ASN A 46 -10.67 18.59 -11.62
N ASN A 47 -9.67 17.83 -11.14
CA ASN A 47 -8.26 18.16 -11.25
C ASN A 47 -7.65 17.34 -12.38
N ASN A 48 -6.83 17.97 -13.23
CA ASN A 48 -6.16 17.26 -14.32
C ASN A 48 -5.17 16.20 -13.81
N ASN A 49 -4.45 16.50 -12.72
CA ASN A 49 -3.46 15.61 -12.11
C ASN A 49 -3.46 15.80 -10.59
N THR A 50 -3.40 14.69 -9.84
CA THR A 50 -3.28 14.68 -8.38
C THR A 50 -2.04 13.89 -7.97
N VAL A 51 -1.25 14.43 -7.05
CA VAL A 51 -0.08 13.75 -6.47
C VAL A 51 -0.40 13.35 -5.03
N ILE A 52 -0.24 12.07 -4.72
CA ILE A 52 -0.42 11.52 -3.37
C ILE A 52 0.95 11.06 -2.86
N VAL A 53 1.38 11.62 -1.73
CA VAL A 53 2.62 11.23 -1.05
C VAL A 53 2.27 10.42 0.20
N THR A 54 2.87 9.24 0.33
CA THR A 54 2.53 8.29 1.41
C THR A 54 3.75 7.46 1.81
N HIS A 55 3.57 6.59 2.80
CA HIS A 55 4.56 5.63 3.27
C HIS A 55 4.47 4.29 2.54
N GLY A 56 5.56 3.51 2.54
CA GLY A 56 5.66 2.24 1.82
C GLY A 56 4.58 1.22 2.21
N ASN A 57 4.24 1.09 3.49
CA ASN A 57 3.21 0.14 3.92
C ASN A 57 1.83 0.50 3.34
N LEU A 58 1.44 1.77 3.42
CA LEU A 58 0.14 2.22 2.92
C LEU A 58 0.07 2.17 1.38
N MET A 59 1.18 2.50 0.70
CA MET A 59 1.32 2.29 -0.74
C MET A 59 1.09 0.82 -1.12
N SER A 60 1.64 -0.11 -0.33
CA SER A 60 1.54 -1.53 -0.61
C SER A 60 0.12 -2.07 -0.44
N LEU A 61 -0.59 -1.59 0.59
CA LEU A 61 -2.02 -1.90 0.76
C LEU A 61 -2.84 -1.39 -0.43
N LEU A 62 -2.55 -0.20 -0.93
CA LEU A 62 -3.22 0.34 -2.12
C LEU A 62 -2.95 -0.51 -3.37
N LEU A 63 -1.70 -0.92 -3.60
CA LEU A 63 -1.34 -1.77 -4.73
C LEU A 63 -2.00 -3.16 -4.63
N MET A 64 -2.09 -3.72 -3.43
CA MET A 64 -2.76 -4.99 -3.17
C MET A 64 -4.28 -4.91 -3.42
N PHE A 65 -4.90 -3.75 -3.17
CA PHE A 65 -6.31 -3.53 -3.49
C PHE A 65 -6.58 -3.61 -4.99
N PHE A 66 -5.76 -2.95 -5.82
CA PHE A 66 -5.94 -2.94 -7.28
C PHE A 66 -5.37 -4.18 -7.98
N ASN A 67 -4.40 -4.87 -7.38
CA ASN A 67 -3.82 -6.10 -7.90
C ASN A 67 -3.84 -7.21 -6.85
N LYS A 68 -4.79 -8.15 -6.99
CA LYS A 68 -4.92 -9.31 -6.10
C LYS A 68 -3.76 -10.31 -6.20
N ASP A 69 -2.96 -10.21 -7.27
CA ASP A 69 -1.76 -11.02 -7.47
C ASP A 69 -0.52 -10.37 -6.85
N PHE A 70 -0.64 -9.18 -6.23
CA PHE A 70 0.45 -8.56 -5.49
C PHE A 70 0.81 -9.41 -4.27
N ARG A 71 2.08 -9.79 -4.15
CA ARG A 71 2.60 -10.71 -3.13
C ARG A 71 3.69 -10.03 -2.30
N PHE A 72 4.14 -10.75 -1.29
CA PHE A 72 5.24 -10.32 -0.42
C PHE A 72 6.54 -10.00 -1.19
N ASP A 73 6.86 -10.76 -2.24
CA ASP A 73 8.05 -10.49 -3.04
C ASP A 73 7.94 -9.18 -3.82
N ASP A 74 6.74 -8.79 -4.27
CA ASP A 74 6.51 -7.50 -4.91
C ASP A 74 6.73 -6.36 -3.92
N TRP A 75 6.19 -6.50 -2.70
CA TRP A 75 6.39 -5.56 -1.60
C TRP A 75 7.88 -5.35 -1.30
N LYS A 76 8.64 -6.44 -1.22
CA LYS A 76 10.08 -6.41 -0.95
C LYS A 76 10.89 -5.72 -2.05
N ASN A 77 10.37 -5.72 -3.28
CA ASN A 77 10.99 -5.09 -4.46
C ASN A 77 10.56 -3.63 -4.68
N LEU A 78 9.75 -3.07 -3.79
CA LEU A 78 9.47 -1.63 -3.77
C LEU A 78 10.74 -0.83 -3.46
N SER A 79 10.89 0.30 -4.14
CA SER A 79 12.00 1.22 -3.91
C SER A 79 11.57 2.31 -2.94
N ILE A 80 12.52 2.96 -2.28
CA ILE A 80 12.24 4.16 -1.48
C ILE A 80 13.24 5.23 -1.93
N PRO A 81 12.80 6.26 -2.68
CA PRO A 81 11.43 6.51 -3.14
C PRO A 81 10.95 5.53 -4.23
N ASP A 82 9.63 5.45 -4.39
CA ASP A 82 8.94 4.81 -5.53
C ASP A 82 7.82 5.72 -6.03
N VAL A 83 7.45 5.56 -7.30
CA VAL A 83 6.38 6.35 -7.93
C VAL A 83 5.56 5.45 -8.83
N PHE A 84 4.25 5.48 -8.61
CA PHE A 84 3.25 4.77 -9.38
C PHE A 84 2.29 5.79 -10.00
N LEU A 85 2.00 5.61 -11.28
CA LEU A 85 0.95 6.31 -12.00
C LEU A 85 -0.33 5.47 -11.90
N LEU A 86 -1.42 6.05 -11.40
CA LEU A 86 -2.74 5.44 -11.39
C LEU A 86 -3.59 6.10 -12.47
N ILE A 87 -4.31 5.28 -13.24
CA ILE A 87 -5.18 5.72 -14.34
C ILE A 87 -6.56 5.13 -14.10
N ASN A 88 -7.58 5.99 -14.04
CA ASN A 88 -8.98 5.56 -13.96
C ASN A 88 -9.65 5.74 -15.33
N GLU A 89 -9.97 4.62 -15.98
CA GLU A 89 -10.68 4.59 -17.25
C GLU A 89 -11.98 3.78 -17.07
N CYS A 90 -13.14 4.39 -17.31
CA CYS A 90 -14.45 3.72 -17.25
C CYS A 90 -14.67 2.93 -15.94
N ASN A 91 -14.38 3.55 -14.78
CA ASN A 91 -14.44 2.93 -13.44
C ASN A 91 -13.49 1.74 -13.23
N LYS A 92 -12.48 1.60 -14.08
CA LYS A 92 -11.40 0.64 -13.90
C LYS A 92 -10.11 1.37 -13.61
N VAL A 93 -9.58 1.16 -12.41
CA VAL A 93 -8.27 1.69 -12.03
C VAL A 93 -7.19 0.71 -12.47
N THR A 94 -6.22 1.22 -13.22
CA THR A 94 -4.98 0.53 -13.54
C THR A 94 -3.81 1.32 -12.96
N PHE A 95 -2.66 0.67 -12.79
CA PHE A 95 -1.47 1.34 -12.30
C PHE A 95 -0.21 0.88 -13.03
N GLN A 96 0.78 1.77 -13.08
CA GLN A 96 2.10 1.52 -13.65
C GLN A 96 3.18 2.09 -12.74
N ARG A 97 4.21 1.30 -12.45
CA ARG A 97 5.43 1.81 -11.80
C ARG A 97 6.20 2.65 -12.81
N VAL A 98 6.41 3.93 -12.51
CA VAL A 98 7.14 4.87 -13.38
C VAL A 98 8.52 5.23 -12.83
N TRP A 99 8.82 4.83 -11.58
CA TRP A 99 10.13 5.04 -10.99
C TRP A 99 11.20 4.17 -11.67
N LYS A 100 12.25 4.82 -12.17
CA LYS A 100 13.44 4.16 -12.71
C LYS A 100 14.60 4.47 -11.77
N LYS A 101 15.20 3.45 -11.17
CA LYS A 101 16.46 3.63 -10.44
C LYS A 101 17.50 4.14 -11.43
N ARG A 102 18.00 5.35 -11.20
CA ARG A 102 19.23 5.83 -11.84
C ARG A 102 20.38 5.18 -11.08
N TYR A 103 21.12 4.31 -11.76
CA TYR A 103 22.40 3.78 -11.31
C TYR A 103 23.50 4.80 -11.61
#